data_AF-I3SBP0-F1
#
_entry.id   AF-I3SBP0-F1
#
_cell.length_a   1.000
_cell.length_b   1.000
_cell.length_c   1.000
_cell.angle_alpha   90.00
_cell.angle_beta   90.00
_cell.angle_gamma   90.00
#
_symmetry.space_group_name_H-M   'P 1'
#
loop_
_entity.id
_entity.type
_entity.pdbx_description
1 polymer ?
#
loop_
_entity_poly.entity_id
_entity_poly.type
_entity_poly.pdbx_seq_one_letter_code
_entity_poly.pdbx_strand_id
1 'polypeptide(L)'
;MAESADEDNSDGEDDTFRQSYSDAMNEELKATTLQKSFVRANEQIPKHEGTSHAAEDMDEEFSPVDVDVNLVKSLLDSFSTQQGLPGPASNLLGLMGVQFPQDAKKGK
;
A
#
# COMPACT_ATOMS: atom_id res chain seq x y z
N MET A 1 42.29 -6.97 24.45
CA MET A 1 41.96 -8.39 24.16
C MET A 1 40.83 -8.76 25.10
N ALA A 2 39.58 -8.96 24.70
CA ALA A 2 39.00 -9.16 23.39
C ALA A 2 37.59 -8.53 23.37
N GLU A 3 37.23 -7.94 22.24
CA GLU A 3 35.88 -7.57 21.84
C GLU A 3 35.30 -8.83 21.18
N SER A 4 34.27 -9.43 21.79
CA SER A 4 33.57 -10.59 21.23
C SER A 4 32.32 -10.08 20.55
N ALA A 5 32.40 -10.05 19.21
CA ALA A 5 31.30 -9.84 18.28
C ALA A 5 30.26 -10.96 18.43
N ASP A 6 29.04 -10.58 18.81
CA ASP A 6 27.82 -11.32 18.50
C ASP A 6 27.24 -10.68 17.23
N GLU A 7 27.79 -11.06 16.08
CA GLU A 7 27.20 -10.77 14.76
C GLU A 7 26.30 -11.96 14.37
N ASP A 8 25.00 -11.69 14.44
CA ASP A 8 24.06 -11.83 13.33
C ASP A 8 24.07 -13.15 12.54
N ASN A 9 23.16 -14.06 12.88
CA ASN A 9 22.92 -15.28 12.10
C ASN A 9 21.46 -15.78 12.18
N SER A 10 20.48 -14.88 12.32
CA SER A 10 19.05 -15.25 12.39
C SER A 10 18.17 -14.70 11.26
N ASP A 11 18.75 -14.09 10.21
CA ASP A 11 17.96 -13.44 9.16
C ASP A 11 17.40 -14.42 8.11
N GLY A 12 18.02 -15.58 7.92
CA GLY A 12 17.61 -16.52 6.85
C GLY A 12 16.36 -17.34 7.14
N GLU A 13 16.13 -17.74 8.40
CA GLU A 13 14.97 -18.58 8.77
C GLU A 13 13.67 -17.76 8.86
N ASP A 14 13.73 -16.53 9.38
CA ASP A 14 12.56 -15.63 9.49
C ASP A 14 12.02 -15.25 8.10
N ASP A 15 12.90 -14.98 7.13
CA ASP A 15 12.50 -14.65 5.76
C ASP A 15 11.77 -15.81 5.07
N THR A 16 12.25 -17.05 5.21
CA THR A 16 11.57 -18.23 4.62
C THR A 16 10.19 -18.47 5.22
N PHE A 17 10.05 -18.30 6.53
CA PHE A 17 8.77 -18.40 7.21
C PHE A 17 7.80 -17.32 6.70
N ARG A 18 8.24 -16.06 6.65
CA ARG A 18 7.44 -14.91 6.19
C ARG A 18 7.01 -15.06 4.74
N GLN A 19 7.88 -15.59 3.88
CA GLN A 19 7.56 -15.88 2.48
C GLN A 19 6.44 -16.93 2.40
N SER A 20 6.63 -18.10 3.01
CA SER A 20 5.64 -19.19 2.98
C SER A 20 4.29 -18.80 3.60
N TYR A 21 4.30 -18.01 4.66
CA TYR A 21 3.10 -17.47 5.30
C TYR A 21 2.36 -16.49 4.38
N SER A 22 3.12 -15.62 3.71
CA SER A 22 2.56 -14.64 2.76
C SER A 22 1.95 -15.34 1.55
N ASP A 23 2.59 -16.39 1.03
CA ASP A 23 2.10 -17.16 -0.11
C ASP A 23 0.77 -17.87 0.22
N ALA A 24 0.70 -18.56 1.36
CA ALA A 24 -0.53 -19.21 1.82
C ALA A 24 -1.66 -18.20 2.08
N MET A 25 -1.35 -17.03 2.64
CA MET A 25 -2.32 -15.95 2.84
C MET A 25 -2.82 -15.40 1.51
N ASN A 26 -1.93 -15.20 0.53
CA ASN A 26 -2.29 -14.71 -0.78
C ASN A 26 -3.20 -15.70 -1.52
N GLU A 27 -2.93 -17.01 -1.42
CA GLU A 27 -3.77 -18.06 -2.01
C GLU A 27 -5.22 -17.98 -1.52
N GLU A 28 -5.43 -17.84 -0.22
CA GLU A 28 -6.77 -17.69 0.37
C GLU A 28 -7.46 -16.37 -0.03
N LEU A 29 -6.69 -15.29 -0.18
CA LEU A 29 -7.21 -13.97 -0.53
C LEU A 29 -7.55 -13.79 -2.01
N LYS A 30 -7.00 -14.61 -2.91
CA LYS A 30 -7.31 -14.60 -4.36
C LYS A 30 -8.81 -14.70 -4.64
N ALA A 31 -9.57 -15.39 -3.79
CA ALA A 31 -11.02 -15.52 -3.92
C ALA A 31 -11.82 -14.26 -3.51
N THR A 32 -11.16 -13.21 -3.01
CA THR A 32 -11.81 -12.02 -2.44
C THR A 32 -11.63 -10.76 -3.30
N THR A 33 -12.33 -9.67 -2.95
CA THR A 33 -12.15 -8.36 -3.60
C THR A 33 -10.96 -7.56 -3.06
N LEU A 34 -10.27 -8.07 -2.04
CA LEU A 34 -9.15 -7.37 -1.39
C LEU A 34 -8.03 -7.06 -2.40
N GLN A 35 -7.74 -8.02 -3.26
CA GLN A 35 -6.72 -7.93 -4.30
C GLN A 35 -6.91 -6.72 -5.24
N LYS A 36 -8.16 -6.36 -5.53
CA LYS A 36 -8.53 -5.27 -6.46
C LYS A 36 -8.70 -3.93 -5.77
N SER A 37 -8.58 -3.89 -4.44
CA SER A 37 -8.85 -2.70 -3.63
C SER A 37 -7.63 -1.77 -3.52
N PHE A 38 -6.43 -2.28 -3.79
CA PHE A 38 -5.17 -1.55 -3.66
C PHE A 38 -4.52 -1.29 -5.03
N VAL A 39 -3.92 -0.11 -5.18
CA VAL A 39 -3.03 0.23 -6.30
C VAL A 39 -1.68 -0.46 -6.09
N ARG A 40 -1.14 -1.11 -7.13
CA ARG A 40 0.14 -1.84 -7.04
C ARG A 40 1.29 -1.09 -7.71
N ALA A 41 2.50 -1.30 -7.21
CA ALA A 41 3.69 -0.59 -7.70
C ALA A 41 3.97 -0.85 -9.19
N ASN A 42 3.72 -2.08 -9.66
CA ASN A 42 3.98 -2.47 -11.05
C ASN A 42 2.87 -2.04 -12.03
N GLU A 43 1.72 -1.57 -11.54
CA GLU A 43 0.58 -1.15 -12.38
C GLU A 43 0.79 0.25 -12.98
N GLN A 44 1.72 1.03 -12.42
CA GLN A 44 2.01 2.41 -12.85
C GLN A 44 3.04 2.50 -13.98
N ILE A 45 3.70 1.40 -14.33
CA ILE A 45 4.64 1.37 -15.45
C ILE A 45 3.81 1.06 -16.71
N PRO A 46 3.67 1.98 -17.68
CA PRO A 46 3.06 1.63 -18.95
C PRO A 46 3.89 0.49 -19.53
N LYS A 47 3.25 -0.67 -19.78
CA LYS A 47 3.87 -1.81 -20.46
C LYS A 47 4.34 -1.33 -21.83
N HIS A 48 5.58 -0.87 -21.95
CA HIS A 48 6.16 -0.55 -23.23
C HIS A 48 6.36 -1.89 -23.94
N GLU A 49 5.60 -2.10 -25.02
CA GLU A 49 5.73 -3.24 -25.91
C GLU A 49 7.19 -3.40 -26.35
N GLY A 50 7.89 -4.40 -25.82
CA GLY A 50 9.14 -4.85 -26.41
C GLY A 50 10.27 -5.26 -25.49
N THR A 51 10.05 -6.15 -24.51
CA THR A 51 11.12 -7.05 -24.03
C THR A 51 10.51 -8.35 -23.47
N SER A 52 10.69 -9.42 -24.24
CA SER A 52 10.69 -10.86 -23.88
C SER A 52 9.83 -11.34 -22.70
N HIS A 53 8.79 -12.09 -23.03
CA HIS A 53 8.09 -13.09 -22.20
C HIS A 53 9.06 -14.05 -21.47
N ALA A 54 9.44 -13.76 -20.24
CA ALA A 54 10.22 -14.70 -19.42
C ALA A 54 9.97 -14.59 -17.90
N ALA A 55 8.79 -14.14 -17.47
CA ALA A 55 8.37 -14.21 -16.06
C ALA A 55 6.83 -14.21 -15.88
N GLU A 56 6.08 -14.65 -16.89
CA GLU A 56 4.60 -14.65 -16.88
C GLU A 56 4.01 -15.85 -16.12
N ASP A 57 4.41 -16.09 -14.87
CA ASP A 57 3.64 -17.02 -14.01
C ASP A 57 3.95 -16.96 -12.50
N MET A 58 4.73 -15.99 -12.02
CA MET A 58 4.84 -15.76 -10.58
C MET A 58 3.83 -14.70 -10.17
N ASP A 59 2.60 -15.13 -9.85
CA ASP A 59 1.64 -14.44 -9.00
C ASP A 59 1.71 -12.89 -9.05
N GLU A 60 1.62 -12.30 -10.26
CA GLU A 60 1.52 -10.85 -10.45
C GLU A 60 0.35 -10.25 -9.65
N GLU A 61 -0.56 -11.12 -9.26
CA GLU A 61 -1.81 -10.87 -8.61
C GLU A 61 -1.68 -10.35 -7.16
N PHE A 62 -0.58 -10.68 -6.46
CA PHE A 62 -0.27 -10.16 -5.12
C PHE A 62 1.09 -9.44 -5.04
N SER A 63 1.48 -8.74 -6.12
CA SER A 63 2.69 -7.90 -6.11
C SER A 63 2.65 -6.82 -5.02
N PRO A 64 3.80 -6.30 -4.57
CA PRO A 64 3.84 -5.21 -3.59
C PRO A 64 2.91 -4.03 -3.95
N VAL A 65 2.19 -3.54 -2.95
CA VAL A 65 1.27 -2.41 -3.09
C VAL A 65 2.03 -1.08 -3.08
N ASP A 66 1.52 -0.09 -3.80
CA ASP A 66 2.03 1.27 -3.69
C ASP A 66 1.44 1.93 -2.43
N VAL A 67 2.24 2.02 -1.37
CA VAL A 67 1.79 2.55 -0.08
C VAL A 67 1.41 4.02 -0.19
N ASP A 68 2.16 4.82 -0.93
CA ASP A 68 1.98 6.27 -1.01
C ASP A 68 0.67 6.60 -1.73
N VAL A 69 0.44 5.98 -2.89
CA VAL A 69 -0.80 6.19 -3.66
C VAL A 69 -2.02 5.69 -2.90
N ASN A 70 -1.93 4.52 -2.26
CA ASN A 70 -3.03 3.99 -1.46
C ASN A 70 -3.30 4.84 -0.22
N LEU A 71 -2.27 5.41 0.40
CA LEU A 71 -2.45 6.31 1.54
C LEU A 71 -3.19 7.58 1.12
N VAL A 72 -2.74 8.23 0.03
CA VAL A 72 -3.42 9.43 -0.49
C VAL A 72 -4.86 9.11 -0.91
N LYS A 73 -5.06 8.02 -1.64
CA LYS A 73 -6.39 7.55 -2.05
C LYS A 73 -7.30 7.33 -0.85
N SER A 74 -6.84 6.60 0.16
CA SER A 74 -7.64 6.31 1.36
C SER A 74 -7.99 7.56 2.16
N LEU A 75 -7.07 8.53 2.26
CA LEU A 75 -7.32 9.81 2.91
C LEU A 75 -8.36 10.65 2.14
N LEU A 76 -8.23 10.74 0.82
CA LEU A 76 -9.17 11.47 -0.03
C LEU A 76 -10.56 10.82 -0.06
N ASP A 77 -10.63 9.49 -0.18
CA ASP A 77 -11.89 8.74 -0.11
C ASP A 77 -12.57 8.93 1.26
N SER A 78 -11.78 8.93 2.34
CA SER A 78 -12.29 9.17 3.70
C SER A 78 -12.79 10.61 3.89
N PHE A 79 -12.06 11.60 3.35
CA PHE A 79 -12.46 13.01 3.38
C PHE A 79 -13.73 13.26 2.55
N SER A 80 -13.81 12.66 1.36
CA SER A 80 -14.98 12.72 0.48
C SER A 80 -16.22 12.09 1.14
N THR A 81 -16.06 10.95 1.80
CA THR A 81 -17.13 10.26 2.54
C THR A 81 -17.63 11.08 3.74
N GLN A 82 -16.77 11.90 4.34
CA GLN A 82 -17.14 12.90 5.36
C GLN A 82 -17.87 14.10 4.74
N GLN A 83 -18.16 14.10 3.44
CA GLN A 83 -18.74 15.22 2.68
C GLN A 83 -17.90 16.51 2.80
N GLY A 84 -16.58 16.36 2.97
CA GLY A 84 -15.69 17.49 3.24
C GLY A 84 -15.97 18.22 4.57
N LEU A 85 -16.82 17.67 5.44
CA LEU A 85 -17.08 18.20 6.77
C LEU A 85 -15.91 17.92 7.71
N PRO A 86 -15.78 18.70 8.81
CA PRO A 86 -14.81 18.39 9.85
C PRO A 86 -14.99 16.96 10.38
N GLY A 87 -13.94 16.17 10.26
CA GLY A 87 -13.90 14.75 10.64
C GLY A 87 -12.47 14.21 10.73
N PRO A 88 -12.31 12.91 11.07
CA PRO A 88 -11.01 12.31 11.34
C PRO A 88 -9.98 12.48 10.21
N ALA A 89 -10.43 12.34 8.95
CA ALA A 89 -9.54 12.46 7.80
C ALA A 89 -9.11 13.92 7.59
N SER A 90 -10.05 14.86 7.70
CA SER A 90 -9.76 16.30 7.62
C SER A 90 -8.82 16.77 8.75
N ASN A 91 -8.93 16.20 9.95
CA ASN A 91 -8.06 16.53 11.09
C ASN A 91 -6.63 16.04 10.84
N LEU A 92 -6.46 14.81 10.36
CA LEU A 92 -5.15 14.27 10.00
C LEU A 92 -4.50 15.09 8.87
N LEU A 93 -5.26 15.43 7.82
CA LEU A 93 -4.77 16.26 6.72
C LEU A 93 -4.35 17.66 7.22
N GLY A 94 -5.12 18.26 8.13
CA GLY A 94 -4.77 19.53 8.76
C GLY A 94 -3.48 19.46 9.59
N LEU A 95 -3.24 18.37 10.31
CA LEU A 95 -1.97 18.14 11.03
C LEU A 95 -0.79 17.93 10.08
N MET A 96 -1.05 17.42 8.87
CA MET A 96 -0.05 17.35 7.79
C MET A 96 0.14 18.69 7.05
N GLY A 97 -0.51 19.77 7.49
CA GLY A 97 -0.44 21.08 6.86
C GLY A 97 -1.29 21.22 5.59
N VAL A 98 -2.13 20.24 5.28
CA VAL A 98 -3.05 20.24 4.14
C VAL A 98 -4.43 20.66 4.63
N GLN A 99 -4.80 21.91 4.36
CA GLN A 99 -6.11 22.44 4.75
C GLN A 99 -6.96 22.69 3.51
N PHE A 100 -8.06 21.94 3.40
CA PHE A 100 -9.02 22.16 2.32
C PHE A 100 -9.86 23.39 2.62
N PRO A 101 -10.17 24.23 1.60
CA PRO A 101 -11.10 25.32 1.78
C PRO A 101 -12.44 24.75 2.23
N GLN A 102 -13.00 25.31 3.30
CA GLN A 102 -14.37 24.98 3.67
C GLN A 102 -15.28 25.37 2.52
N ASP A 103 -16.21 24.49 2.15
CA ASP A 103 -17.29 24.87 1.25
C ASP A 103 -17.93 26.13 1.80
N ALA A 104 -17.78 27.22 1.06
CA ALA A 104 -18.43 28.47 1.38
C ALA A 104 -19.92 28.18 1.37
N LYS A 105 -20.50 27.93 2.56
CA LYS A 105 -21.92 28.06 2.76
C LYS A 105 -22.24 29.50 2.42
N LYS A 106 -22.61 29.70 1.16
CA LYS A 106 -23.22 30.90 0.63
C LYS A 106 -24.30 31.29 1.63
N GLY A 107 -24.10 32.43 2.27
CA GLY A 107 -24.96 32.89 3.34
C GLY A 107 -26.42 32.87 2.93
N LYS A 108 -27.25 32.36 3.84
CA LYS A 108 -28.36 33.07 4.46
C LYS A 108 -28.85 32.28 5.66
#